data_AF-A0A1M6Q2L3-F1
#
_entry.id   AF-A0A1M6Q2L3-F1
#
_cell.length_a   1.000
_cell.length_b   1.000
_cell.length_c   1.000
_cell.angle_alpha   90.00
_cell.angle_beta   90.00
_cell.angle_gamma   90.00
#
_symmetry.space_group_name_H-M   'P 1'
#
loop_
_entity.id
_entity.type
_entity.pdbx_description
1 polymer ?
#
loop_
_entity_poly.entity_id
_entity_poly.type
_entity_poly.pdbx_seq_one_letter_code
_entity_poly.pdbx_strand_id
1 'polypeptide(L)'
;MSLAHIHPMIVHFPLVLWLLGVLMQLSVVARGGALVSDQWVARSAFWALLLGTVAAGVAAIFGDMALEIAMDKGFPLEALEAHEEIASTALWLFVAISACLVFVRWRGMHLKPALNWGLVGLGLVGLVVMFYAAYLGGQLVYDLGVNVNAVSN
;
A
#
# COMPACT_ATOMS: atom_id res chain seq x y z
N MET A 1 -10.39 20.96 8.25
CA MET A 1 -9.44 20.48 7.22
C MET A 1 -10.25 20.11 5.99
N SER A 2 -9.80 20.47 4.79
CA SER A 2 -10.42 19.95 3.57
C SER A 2 -10.09 18.46 3.43
N LEU A 3 -11.05 17.68 2.93
CA LEU A 3 -10.86 16.25 2.62
C LEU A 3 -9.64 16.01 1.73
N ALA A 4 -9.39 16.95 0.82
CA ALA A 4 -8.21 17.06 -0.03
C ALA A 4 -6.87 16.88 0.73
N HIS A 5 -6.76 17.32 1.98
CA HIS A 5 -5.50 17.24 2.74
C HIS A 5 -5.40 15.97 3.59
N ILE A 6 -6.50 15.23 3.76
CA ILE A 6 -6.53 14.01 4.57
C ILE A 6 -5.84 12.86 3.83
N HIS A 7 -6.13 12.68 2.54
CA HIS A 7 -5.53 11.61 1.74
C HIS A 7 -3.99 11.63 1.77
N PRO A 8 -3.30 12.76 1.49
CA PRO A 8 -1.83 12.84 1.58
C PRO A 8 -1.25 12.54 2.97
N MET A 9 -2.01 12.74 4.05
CA MET A 9 -1.58 12.36 5.39
C MET A 9 -1.68 10.84 5.59
N ILE A 10 -2.77 10.23 5.13
CA ILE A 10 -3.05 8.80 5.34
C ILE A 10 -2.11 7.90 4.53
N VAL A 11 -1.68 8.30 3.33
CA VAL A 11 -0.81 7.46 2.47
C VAL A 11 0.54 7.11 3.10
N HIS A 12 1.00 7.85 4.12
CA HIS A 12 2.24 7.54 4.84
C HIS A 12 2.16 6.21 5.61
N PHE A 13 0.97 5.86 6.11
CA PHE A 13 0.77 4.63 6.89
C PHE A 13 0.98 3.36 6.05
N PRO A 14 0.28 3.14 4.92
CA PRO A 14 0.54 1.97 4.09
C PRO A 14 1.97 1.95 3.54
N LEU A 15 2.54 3.11 3.18
CA LEU A 15 3.94 3.22 2.72
C LEU A 15 4.92 2.62 3.72
N VAL A 16 4.87 3.08 4.97
CA VAL A 16 5.83 2.67 6.01
C VAL A 16 5.52 1.26 6.52
N LEU A 17 4.25 0.95 6.80
CA LEU A 17 3.86 -0.35 7.35
C LEU A 17 4.12 -1.49 6.37
N TRP A 18 3.83 -1.30 5.09
CA TRP A 18 4.08 -2.31 4.07
C TRP A 18 5.59 -2.53 3.87
N LEU A 19 6.37 -1.44 3.79
CA LEU A 19 7.83 -1.50 3.69
C LEU A 19 8.45 -2.26 4.87
N LEU A 20 8.11 -1.87 6.10
CA LEU A 20 8.61 -2.54 7.29
C LEU A 20 8.18 -4.01 7.34
N GLY A 21 6.93 -4.31 6.99
CA GLY A 21 6.42 -5.67 6.91
C GLY A 21 7.22 -6.54 5.96
N VAL A 22 7.45 -6.09 4.73
CA VAL A 22 8.22 -6.83 3.72
C VAL A 22 9.68 -7.00 4.14
N LEU A 23 10.32 -5.97 4.70
CA LEU A 23 11.71 -6.06 5.20
C LEU A 23 11.83 -7.05 6.36
N MET A 24 10.87 -7.07 7.28
CA MET A 24 10.82 -8.05 8.36
C MET A 24 10.60 -9.47 7.81
N GLN A 25 9.69 -9.66 6.86
CA GLN A 25 9.49 -10.96 6.19
C GLN A 25 10.78 -11.44 5.51
N LEU A 26 11.45 -10.57 4.75
CA LEU A 26 12.74 -10.86 4.12
C LEU A 26 13.77 -11.30 5.16
N SER A 27 13.86 -10.59 6.29
CA SER A 27 14.79 -10.95 7.37
C SER A 27 14.51 -12.33 7.99
N VAL A 28 13.23 -12.70 8.11
CA VAL A 28 12.80 -14.01 8.62
C VAL A 28 13.22 -15.12 7.65
N VAL A 29 12.89 -14.97 6.36
CA VAL A 29 13.17 -16.02 5.37
C VAL A 29 14.67 -16.13 5.09
N ALA A 30 15.42 -15.02 5.07
CA ALA A 30 16.87 -15.01 4.90
C ALA A 30 17.61 -15.75 6.03
N ARG A 31 17.00 -15.84 7.23
CA ARG A 31 17.52 -16.62 8.37
C ARG A 31 16.99 -18.06 8.42
N GLY A 32 16.32 -18.52 7.36
CA GLY A 32 15.70 -19.85 7.30
C GLY A 32 14.41 -19.99 8.13
N GLY A 33 13.83 -18.89 8.60
CA GLY A 33 12.58 -18.86 9.35
C GLY A 33 11.35 -18.98 8.45
N ALA A 34 10.19 -19.22 9.10
CA ALA A 34 8.89 -19.26 8.44
C ALA A 34 8.07 -17.99 8.74
N LEU A 35 7.40 -17.46 7.71
CA LEU A 35 6.62 -16.22 7.80
C LEU A 35 5.45 -16.30 8.79
N VAL A 36 4.96 -17.50 9.08
CA VAL A 36 3.80 -17.76 9.95
C VAL A 36 4.21 -18.35 11.30
N SER A 37 5.49 -18.25 11.65
CA SER A 37 6.00 -18.68 12.96
C SER A 37 5.58 -17.75 14.11
N ASP A 38 5.71 -18.23 15.35
CA ASP A 38 5.48 -17.42 16.55
C ASP A 38 6.67 -16.55 16.96
N GLN A 39 7.73 -16.51 16.14
CA GLN A 39 8.84 -15.59 16.35
C GLN A 39 8.33 -14.14 16.28
N TRP A 40 8.84 -13.30 17.18
CA TRP A 40 8.38 -11.92 17.30
C TRP A 40 8.49 -11.15 15.98
N VAL A 41 9.59 -11.33 15.22
CA VAL A 41 9.80 -10.67 13.92
C VAL A 41 8.75 -11.09 12.89
N ALA A 42 8.46 -12.39 12.79
CA ALA A 42 7.45 -12.91 11.85
C ALA A 42 6.05 -12.41 12.20
N ARG A 43 5.73 -12.37 13.50
CA ARG A 43 4.46 -11.83 14.01
C ARG A 43 4.34 -10.32 13.77
N SER A 44 5.41 -9.55 14.00
CA SER A 44 5.45 -8.12 13.71
C SER A 44 5.30 -7.85 12.21
N ALA A 45 5.96 -8.63 11.36
CA ALA A 45 5.83 -8.54 9.90
C ALA A 45 4.37 -8.77 9.45
N PHE A 46 3.74 -9.83 9.98
CA PHE A 46 2.34 -10.15 9.70
C PHE A 46 1.40 -8.97 10.05
N TRP A 47 1.52 -8.43 11.26
CA TRP A 47 0.67 -7.31 11.69
C TRP A 47 0.97 -6.02 10.94
N ALA A 48 2.24 -5.74 10.63
CA ALA A 48 2.62 -4.59 9.82
C ALA A 48 1.98 -4.65 8.43
N LEU A 49 2.03 -5.79 7.74
CA LEU A 49 1.36 -5.96 6.45
C LEU A 49 -0.15 -5.84 6.56
N LEU A 50 -0.77 -6.47 7.57
CA LEU A 50 -2.23 -6.42 7.73
C LEU A 50 -2.73 -4.99 8.02
N LEU A 51 -2.05 -4.28 8.92
CA LEU A 51 -2.37 -2.88 9.23
C LEU A 51 -2.05 -1.97 8.05
N GLY A 52 -0.98 -2.25 7.29
CA GLY A 52 -0.66 -1.56 6.04
C GLY A 52 -1.78 -1.71 5.00
N THR A 53 -2.33 -2.91 4.82
CA THR A 53 -3.47 -3.16 3.93
C THR A 53 -4.72 -2.41 4.37
N VAL A 54 -5.04 -2.43 5.67
CA VAL A 54 -6.18 -1.66 6.20
C VAL A 54 -5.98 -0.17 5.97
N ALA A 55 -4.79 0.35 6.25
CA ALA A 55 -4.46 1.75 6.02
C ALA A 55 -4.51 2.13 4.53
N ALA A 56 -4.11 1.24 3.62
CA ALA A 56 -4.23 1.43 2.18
C ALA A 56 -5.71 1.50 1.75
N GLY A 57 -6.57 0.66 2.30
CA GLY A 57 -8.02 0.72 2.05
C GLY A 57 -8.64 2.03 2.54
N VAL A 58 -8.24 2.50 3.72
CA VAL A 58 -8.65 3.82 4.21
C VAL A 58 -8.11 4.93 3.30
N ALA A 59 -6.85 4.86 2.87
CA ALA A 59 -6.25 5.83 1.96
C ALA A 59 -7.01 5.90 0.61
N ALA A 60 -7.45 4.76 0.08
CA ALA A 60 -8.24 4.69 -1.15
C ALA A 60 -9.58 5.40 -0.99
N ILE A 61 -10.34 5.14 0.09
CA ILE A 61 -11.62 5.82 0.36
C ILE A 61 -11.45 7.36 0.35
N PHE A 62 -10.43 7.87 1.04
CA PHE A 62 -10.15 9.31 1.04
C PHE A 62 -9.55 9.81 -0.28
N GLY A 63 -8.91 8.92 -1.06
CA GLY A 63 -8.39 9.19 -2.39
C GLY A 63 -9.51 9.43 -3.39
N ASP A 64 -10.53 8.57 -3.41
CA ASP A 64 -11.71 8.70 -4.28
C ASP A 64 -12.43 10.03 -4.01
N MET A 65 -12.64 10.36 -2.73
CA MET A 65 -13.22 11.65 -2.34
C MET A 65 -12.36 12.85 -2.77
N ALA A 66 -11.04 12.71 -2.75
CA ALA A 66 -10.12 13.76 -3.19
C ALA A 66 -10.08 13.89 -4.72
N LEU A 67 -10.25 12.77 -5.43
CA LEU A 67 -10.34 12.71 -6.89
C LEU A 67 -11.58 13.44 -7.39
N GLU A 68 -12.75 13.21 -6.79
CA GLU A 68 -13.99 13.94 -7.13
C GLU A 68 -13.79 15.46 -6.98
N ILE A 69 -13.19 15.89 -5.86
CA ILE A 69 -12.89 17.31 -5.60
C ILE A 69 -11.90 17.87 -6.63
N ALA A 70 -10.92 17.08 -7.07
CA ALA A 70 -9.95 17.50 -8.07
C ALA A 70 -10.58 17.61 -9.47
N MET A 71 -11.46 16.68 -9.83
CA MET A 71 -12.24 16.74 -11.07
C MET A 71 -13.13 17.98 -11.13
N ASP A 72 -13.86 18.28 -10.05
CA ASP A 72 -14.72 19.47 -9.95
C ASP A 72 -13.94 20.78 -10.08
N LYS A 73 -12.65 20.77 -9.73
CA LYS A 73 -11.73 21.90 -9.90
C LYS A 73 -11.12 21.99 -11.29
N GLY A 74 -11.38 21.04 -12.19
CA GLY A 74 -10.88 21.03 -13.56
C GLY A 74 -9.46 20.49 -13.73
N PHE A 75 -8.94 19.73 -12.76
CA PHE A 75 -7.65 19.05 -12.94
C PHE A 75 -7.75 17.93 -14.00
N PRO A 76 -6.64 17.60 -14.70
CA PRO A 76 -6.66 16.59 -15.77
C PRO A 76 -7.07 15.21 -15.26
N LEU A 77 -8.19 14.69 -15.76
CA LEU A 77 -8.75 13.39 -15.36
C LEU A 77 -7.77 12.23 -15.60
N GLU A 78 -7.11 12.20 -16.76
CA GLU A 78 -6.16 11.15 -17.13
C GLU A 78 -5.02 11.00 -16.10
N ALA A 79 -4.52 12.10 -15.54
CA ALA A 79 -3.48 12.07 -14.52
C ALA A 79 -4.00 11.57 -13.16
N LEU A 80 -5.23 11.94 -12.80
CA LEU A 80 -5.89 11.49 -11.57
C LEU A 80 -6.17 9.99 -11.63
N GLU A 81 -6.76 9.50 -12.73
CA GLU A 81 -7.06 8.09 -12.97
C GLU A 81 -5.77 7.25 -13.00
N ALA A 82 -4.70 7.73 -13.66
CA ALA A 82 -3.44 6.99 -13.68
C ALA A 82 -2.85 6.77 -12.26
N HIS A 83 -2.96 7.76 -11.38
CA HIS A 83 -2.57 7.60 -9.97
C HIS A 83 -3.48 6.59 -9.25
N GLU A 84 -4.80 6.74 -9.41
CA GLU A 84 -5.82 5.89 -8.78
C GLU A 84 -5.67 4.41 -9.19
N GLU A 85 -5.49 4.12 -10.49
CA GLU A 85 -5.38 2.76 -11.01
C GLU A 85 -4.16 2.02 -10.46
N ILE A 86 -3.00 2.70 -10.41
CA ILE A 86 -1.78 2.12 -9.86
C ILE A 86 -1.90 1.96 -8.34
N ALA A 87 -2.49 2.93 -7.63
CA ALA A 87 -2.75 2.83 -6.20
C ALA A 87 -3.71 1.67 -5.87
N SER A 88 -4.77 1.49 -6.67
CA SER A 88 -5.73 0.40 -6.57
C SER A 88 -5.08 -0.95 -6.85
N THR A 89 -4.17 -1.02 -7.82
CA THR A 89 -3.38 -2.24 -8.09
C THR A 89 -2.53 -2.62 -6.88
N ALA A 90 -1.87 -1.65 -6.24
CA ALA A 90 -1.14 -1.90 -4.99
C ALA A 90 -2.06 -2.39 -3.87
N LEU A 91 -3.21 -1.74 -3.67
CA LEU A 91 -4.20 -2.16 -2.67
C LEU A 91 -4.65 -3.61 -2.87
N TRP A 92 -4.99 -4.01 -4.09
CA TRP A 92 -5.44 -5.38 -4.37
C TRP A 92 -4.34 -6.41 -4.18
N LEU A 93 -3.08 -6.08 -4.51
CA LEU A 93 -1.93 -6.92 -4.16
C LEU A 93 -1.81 -7.07 -2.64
N PHE A 94 -1.98 -5.98 -1.89
CA PHE A 94 -1.87 -6.00 -0.44
C PHE A 94 -2.96 -6.86 0.20
N VAL A 95 -4.20 -6.69 -0.26
CA VAL A 95 -5.36 -7.50 0.15
C VAL A 95 -5.09 -8.98 -0.14
N ALA A 96 -4.66 -9.33 -1.35
CA ALA A 96 -4.41 -10.72 -1.72
C ALA A 96 -3.32 -11.38 -0.84
N ILE A 97 -2.20 -10.67 -0.62
CA ILE A 97 -1.08 -11.16 0.20
C ILE A 97 -1.50 -11.27 1.68
N SER A 98 -2.13 -10.24 2.25
CA SER A 98 -2.61 -10.27 3.64
C SER A 98 -3.67 -11.35 3.84
N ALA A 99 -4.63 -11.50 2.94
CA ALA A 99 -5.64 -12.55 3.02
C ALA A 99 -5.02 -13.95 2.96
N CYS A 100 -4.03 -14.16 2.09
CA CYS A 100 -3.26 -15.40 2.03
C CYS A 100 -2.58 -15.70 3.37
N LEU A 101 -1.85 -14.72 3.94
CA LEU A 101 -1.16 -14.88 5.22
C LEU A 101 -2.13 -15.14 6.38
N VAL A 102 -3.26 -14.43 6.42
CA VAL A 102 -4.33 -14.65 7.41
C VAL A 102 -4.87 -16.07 7.30
N PHE A 103 -5.18 -16.53 6.07
CA PHE A 103 -5.69 -17.87 5.82
C PHE A 103 -4.70 -18.96 6.26
N VAL A 104 -3.43 -18.84 5.85
CA VAL A 104 -2.37 -19.79 6.23
C VAL A 104 -2.21 -19.85 7.74
N ARG A 105 -2.22 -18.69 8.42
CA ARG A 105 -2.11 -18.64 9.89
C ARG A 105 -3.33 -19.21 10.60
N TRP A 106 -4.53 -18.88 10.15
CA TRP A 106 -5.78 -19.41 10.70
C TRP A 106 -5.89 -20.93 10.56
N ARG A 107 -5.41 -21.47 9.44
CA ARG A 107 -5.40 -22.92 9.17
C ARG A 107 -4.23 -23.65 9.82
N GLY A 108 -3.32 -22.95 10.51
CA GLY A 108 -2.11 -23.54 11.11
C GLY A 108 -1.19 -24.20 10.09
N MET A 109 -1.17 -23.71 8.84
CA MET A 109 -0.44 -24.33 7.74
C MET A 109 1.06 -24.00 7.80
N HIS A 110 1.88 -24.98 7.44
CA HIS A 110 3.32 -24.78 7.25
C HIS A 110 3.63 -24.47 5.78
N LEU A 111 4.25 -23.32 5.53
CA LEU A 111 4.68 -22.92 4.20
C LEU A 111 6.04 -23.53 3.87
N LYS A 112 6.14 -24.14 2.69
CA LYS A 112 7.43 -24.58 2.13
C LYS A 112 8.35 -23.37 1.92
N PRO A 113 9.69 -23.51 2.02
CA PRO A 113 10.63 -22.40 1.85
C PRO A 113 10.43 -21.60 0.55
N ALA A 114 10.18 -22.28 -0.58
CA ALA A 114 9.91 -21.64 -1.86
C ALA A 114 8.68 -20.72 -1.83
N LEU A 115 7.64 -21.11 -1.09
CA LEU A 115 6.41 -20.32 -0.96
C LEU A 115 6.61 -19.11 -0.03
N ASN A 116 7.43 -19.25 1.02
CA ASN A 116 7.84 -18.10 1.84
C ASN A 116 8.58 -17.06 0.99
N TRP A 117 9.56 -17.49 0.18
CA TRP A 117 10.26 -16.60 -0.75
C TRP A 117 9.32 -15.99 -1.81
N GLY A 118 8.37 -16.78 -2.33
CA GLY A 118 7.35 -16.28 -3.26
C GLY A 118 6.50 -15.16 -2.67
N LEU A 119 6.06 -15.30 -1.41
CA LEU A 119 5.28 -14.26 -0.72
C LEU A 119 6.10 -12.99 -0.46
N VAL A 120 7.38 -13.13 -0.09
CA VAL A 120 8.30 -11.98 0.03
C VAL A 120 8.46 -11.29 -1.32
N GLY A 121 8.65 -12.06 -2.40
CA GLY A 121 8.74 -11.54 -3.77
C GLY A 121 7.49 -10.75 -4.19
N LEU A 122 6.29 -11.29 -3.92
CA LEU A 122 5.03 -10.59 -4.16
C LEU A 122 4.92 -9.31 -3.31
N GLY A 123 5.37 -9.35 -2.05
CA GLY A 123 5.43 -8.17 -1.19
C GLY A 123 6.32 -7.06 -1.76
N LEU A 124 7.49 -7.43 -2.32
CA LEU A 124 8.41 -6.52 -3.01
C LEU A 124 7.80 -5.94 -4.30
N VAL A 125 7.07 -6.74 -5.09
CA VAL A 125 6.31 -6.23 -6.25
C VAL A 125 5.29 -5.21 -5.78
N GLY A 126 4.54 -5.50 -4.71
CA GLY A 126 3.62 -4.55 -4.11
C GLY A 126 4.28 -3.24 -3.69
N LEU A 127 5.52 -3.29 -3.15
CA LEU A 127 6.29 -2.08 -2.83
C LEU A 127 6.61 -1.25 -4.08
N VAL A 128 7.07 -1.90 -5.16
CA VAL A 128 7.38 -1.19 -6.41
C VAL A 128 6.15 -0.50 -6.97
N VAL A 129 5.02 -1.20 -7.04
CA VAL A 129 3.74 -0.63 -7.51
C VAL A 129 3.30 0.54 -6.63
N MET A 130 3.37 0.38 -5.30
CA MET A 130 3.01 1.45 -4.36
C MET A 130 3.93 2.68 -4.46
N PHE A 131 5.25 2.49 -4.63
CA PHE A 131 6.15 3.62 -4.82
C PHE A 131 5.90 4.33 -6.15
N TYR A 132 5.52 3.59 -7.20
CA TYR A 132 5.10 4.20 -8.45
C TYR A 132 3.81 5.00 -8.29
N ALA A 133 2.81 4.49 -7.55
CA ALA A 133 1.62 5.27 -7.19
C ALA A 133 1.98 6.56 -6.44
N ALA A 134 2.91 6.48 -5.47
CA ALA A 134 3.38 7.64 -4.71
C ALA A 134 4.12 8.65 -5.60
N TYR A 135 4.89 8.19 -6.59
CA TYR A 135 5.52 9.05 -7.59
C TYR A 135 4.48 9.82 -8.41
N LEU A 136 3.47 9.13 -8.95
CA LEU A 136 2.38 9.77 -9.69
C LEU A 136 1.60 10.77 -8.80
N GLY A 137 1.33 10.40 -7.54
CA GLY A 137 0.70 11.31 -6.58
C GLY A 137 1.56 12.54 -6.29
N GLY A 138 2.88 12.39 -6.27
CA GLY A 138 3.82 13.50 -6.24
C GLY A 138 3.69 14.43 -7.45
N GLN A 139 3.60 13.89 -8.66
CA GLN A 139 3.39 14.70 -9.87
C GLN A 139 2.07 15.47 -9.83
N LEU A 140 0.99 14.87 -9.32
CA LEU A 140 -0.29 15.56 -9.12
C LEU A 140 -0.12 16.81 -8.23
N VAL A 141 0.65 16.69 -7.15
CA VAL A 141 0.86 17.79 -6.19
C VAL A 141 1.85 18.83 -6.73
N TYR A 142 3.01 18.40 -7.22
CA TYR A 142 4.13 19.28 -7.55
C TYR A 142 4.06 19.86 -8.97
N ASP A 143 3.55 19.09 -9.94
CA ASP A 143 3.51 19.53 -11.34
C ASP A 143 2.15 20.15 -11.67
N LEU A 144 1.06 19.55 -11.18
CA LEU A 144 -0.30 20.00 -11.46
C LEU A 144 -0.89 20.89 -10.36
N GLY A 145 -0.33 20.89 -9.15
CA GLY A 145 -0.82 21.73 -8.05
C GLY A 145 -2.09 21.20 -7.37
N VAL A 146 -2.43 19.92 -7.54
CA VAL A 146 -3.55 19.27 -6.84
C VAL A 146 -3.32 19.40 -5.34
N ASN A 147 -4.36 19.85 -4.61
CA ASN A 147 -4.35 20.14 -3.17
C ASN A 147 -3.50 21.34 -2.71
N VAL A 148 -2.83 22.08 -3.61
CA VAL A 148 -2.00 23.25 -3.26
C VAL A 148 -2.48 24.53 -3.91
N ASN A 149 -2.97 24.47 -5.15
CA ASN A 149 -3.47 25.62 -5.89
C ASN A 149 -5.00 25.56 -6.06
N ALA A 150 -5.66 26.72 -6.04
CA ALA A 150 -6.95 26.87 -6.71
C ALA A 150 -6.66 27.04 -8.20
N VAL A 151 -7.35 26.33 -9.08
CA VAL A 151 -7.18 26.52 -10.54
C VAL A 151 -7.51 27.98 -10.86
N SER A 152 -6.52 28.72 -11.35
CA SER A 152 -6.74 30.07 -11.85
C SER A 152 -7.49 29.98 -13.18
N ASN A 153 -8.74 30.44 -13.17
CA ASN A 153 -9.50 30.71 -14.39
C ASN A 153 -8.78 31.70 -15.30
#